data_AF-A0A7C3SG23-F1
#
_entry.id   AF-A0A7C3SG23-F1
#
_cell.length_a   1.000
_cell.length_b   1.000
_cell.length_c   1.000
_cell.angle_alpha   90.00
_cell.angle_beta   90.00
_cell.angle_gamma   90.00
#
_symmetry.space_group_name_H-M   'P 1'
#
loop_
_entity.id
_entity.type
_entity.pdbx_description
1 polymer ?
#
loop_
_entity_poly.entity_id
_entity_poly.type
_entity_poly.pdbx_seq_one_letter_code
_entity_poly.pdbx_strand_id
1 'polypeptide(L)'
;MERRIGRQEGWEGRLWAGLVVTVWLVAGWHPEAAAQNFKRAGTEFQALRPVVLTPADLRPIIVVEFYHHGLINAEGSNVLVVCRGTNKVVPTRILQLGPGDFCRLAFETTSGQTVYEIFYGGNPPDSGSIPAWTNRDGLLLETRKYKDCNPHQLESVRKAFESSERIGSDYVENVFHSGNPFSLKREPFLSRYSGYLHISQPGTYGFFTSSQDASFLLIDGQEVVSHPGVHGPHHQARPGLRKEIQLKAGAHKFEYYHVAVGDSAIMVAAWEPSPGPPDKAKPSQIPPEAFRVQSVGRAAAGPVQLRDAKLFPDIQFTIRADV
;
A
#
# COMPACT_ATOMS: atom_id res chain seq x y z
N MET A 1 -35.96 -28.47 55.53
CA MET A 1 -36.42 -27.23 54.87
C MET A 1 -35.18 -26.55 54.28
N GLU A 2 -34.70 -26.90 53.08
CA GLU A 2 -35.32 -26.86 51.73
C GLU A 2 -35.51 -25.46 51.11
N ARG A 3 -34.91 -25.29 49.91
CA ARG A 3 -35.32 -24.42 48.77
C ARG A 3 -35.17 -22.88 49.00
N ARG A 4 -34.37 -22.07 48.27
CA ARG A 4 -34.18 -21.85 46.79
C ARG A 4 -35.54 -21.61 46.11
N ILE A 5 -35.88 -20.59 45.30
CA ILE A 5 -35.25 -19.72 44.26
C ILE A 5 -36.10 -18.40 44.25
N GLY A 6 -35.73 -17.19 43.79
CA GLY A 6 -34.58 -16.61 43.07
C GLY A 6 -35.06 -15.58 42.00
N ARG A 7 -34.17 -15.08 41.12
CA ARG A 7 -34.32 -13.99 40.10
C ARG A 7 -34.21 -12.54 40.64
N GLN A 8 -33.60 -11.59 39.91
CA GLN A 8 -32.81 -11.65 38.67
C GLN A 8 -31.78 -10.50 38.67
N GLU A 9 -30.49 -10.78 38.54
CA GLU A 9 -29.49 -9.76 38.18
C GLU A 9 -28.98 -10.01 36.76
N GLY A 10 -28.67 -8.91 36.06
CA GLY A 10 -28.40 -8.90 34.63
C GLY A 10 -27.08 -9.58 34.27
N TRP A 11 -27.10 -10.35 33.20
CA TRP A 11 -25.92 -11.00 32.65
C TRP A 11 -25.15 -10.00 31.76
N GLU A 12 -24.39 -9.10 32.38
CA GLU A 12 -23.43 -8.26 31.62
C GLU A 12 -22.23 -9.12 31.20
N GLY A 13 -22.34 -9.70 30.01
CA GLY A 13 -21.23 -10.36 29.33
C GLY A 13 -20.16 -9.34 28.94
N ARG A 14 -19.18 -9.10 29.83
CA ARG A 14 -17.94 -8.41 29.47
C ARG A 14 -17.21 -9.25 28.41
N LEU A 15 -17.35 -8.87 27.15
CA LEU A 15 -16.52 -9.36 26.05
C LEU A 15 -15.08 -8.94 26.34
N TRP A 16 -14.26 -9.91 26.74
CA TRP A 16 -12.82 -9.72 26.81
C TRP A 16 -12.27 -9.72 25.39
N ALA A 17 -11.79 -8.57 24.92
CA ALA A 17 -11.01 -8.47 23.70
C ALA A 17 -9.68 -9.24 23.90
N GLY A 18 -9.67 -10.51 23.51
CA GLY A 18 -8.53 -11.40 23.67
C GLY A 18 -7.50 -11.18 22.57
N LEU A 19 -6.36 -10.58 22.88
CA LEU A 19 -5.23 -10.52 21.97
C LEU A 19 -4.61 -11.91 21.82
N VAL A 20 -4.86 -12.58 20.69
CA VAL A 20 -4.19 -13.84 20.34
C VAL A 20 -2.91 -13.52 19.56
N VAL A 21 -1.75 -13.68 20.21
CA VAL A 21 -0.45 -13.63 19.55
C VAL A 21 -0.01 -15.06 19.22
N THR A 22 -0.09 -15.44 17.94
CA THR A 22 0.49 -16.69 17.46
C THR A 22 1.93 -16.45 17.04
N VAL A 23 2.87 -17.18 17.64
CA VAL A 23 4.30 -17.16 17.31
C VAL A 23 4.67 -18.45 16.59
N TRP A 24 5.18 -18.34 15.36
CA TRP A 24 5.78 -19.47 14.65
C TRP A 24 7.29 -19.34 14.62
N LEU A 25 7.99 -20.34 15.15
CA LEU A 25 9.44 -20.49 15.01
C LEU A 25 9.73 -21.35 13.77
N VAL A 26 10.13 -20.71 12.67
CA VAL A 26 10.52 -21.42 11.44
C VAL A 26 12.04 -21.67 11.45
N ALA A 27 12.44 -22.83 11.96
CA ALA A 27 13.82 -23.29 11.86
C ALA A 27 14.11 -23.85 10.45
N GLY A 28 14.62 -22.99 9.56
CA GLY A 28 15.03 -23.39 8.22
C GLY A 28 16.30 -24.25 8.25
N TRP A 29 16.19 -25.53 7.89
CA TRP A 29 17.36 -26.39 7.66
C TRP A 29 17.84 -26.20 6.22
N HIS A 30 19.02 -25.58 6.05
CA HIS A 30 19.68 -25.50 4.76
C HIS A 30 20.66 -26.67 4.57
N PRO A 31 20.58 -27.45 3.48
CA PRO A 31 21.66 -28.36 3.11
C PRO A 31 22.94 -27.55 2.83
N GLU A 32 24.09 -28.23 2.90
CA GLU A 32 25.43 -27.64 3.01
C GLU A 32 25.66 -26.36 2.20
N ALA A 33 26.28 -25.38 2.85
CA ALA A 33 26.57 -24.07 2.28
C ALA A 33 27.57 -24.16 1.12
N ALA A 34 27.07 -24.42 -0.09
CA ALA A 34 27.70 -23.91 -1.31
C ALA A 34 27.88 -22.40 -1.12
N ALA A 35 29.14 -21.94 -1.06
CA ALA A 35 29.52 -20.61 -0.58
C ALA A 35 28.64 -19.51 -1.16
N GLN A 36 27.63 -19.10 -0.39
CA GLN A 36 26.50 -18.35 -0.94
C GLN A 36 26.94 -16.92 -1.11
N ASN A 37 27.12 -16.51 -2.36
CA ASN A 37 27.72 -15.21 -2.65
C ASN A 37 26.74 -14.10 -2.26
N PHE A 38 27.03 -13.37 -1.18
CA PHE A 38 26.25 -12.20 -0.73
C PHE A 38 26.58 -10.92 -1.52
N LYS A 39 27.51 -10.97 -2.48
CA LYS A 39 27.85 -9.84 -3.35
C LYS A 39 26.89 -9.75 -4.54
N ARG A 40 26.27 -8.59 -4.73
CA ARG A 40 25.45 -8.23 -5.90
C ARG A 40 25.65 -6.75 -6.22
N ALA A 41 25.72 -6.39 -7.51
CA ALA A 41 25.78 -4.99 -7.96
C ALA A 41 26.82 -4.12 -7.20
N GLY A 42 28.09 -4.55 -7.24
CA GLY A 42 29.21 -3.91 -6.53
C GLY A 42 29.30 -4.23 -5.03
N THR A 43 28.16 -4.37 -4.38
CA THR A 43 28.03 -4.36 -2.92
C THR A 43 27.90 -5.74 -2.30
N GLU A 44 28.43 -5.89 -1.08
CA GLU A 44 28.31 -7.07 -0.25
C GLU A 44 27.22 -6.86 0.80
N PHE A 45 26.16 -7.66 0.71
CA PHE A 45 25.00 -7.57 1.59
C PHE A 45 25.15 -8.44 2.85
N GLN A 46 24.39 -8.14 3.90
CA GLN A 46 24.45 -8.89 5.17
C GLN A 46 23.41 -10.01 5.24
N ALA A 47 22.31 -9.86 4.50
CA ALA A 47 21.17 -10.77 4.53
C ALA A 47 20.57 -11.01 3.14
N LEU A 48 19.94 -12.19 3.00
CA LEU A 48 19.17 -12.62 1.84
C LEU A 48 17.85 -13.26 2.31
N ARG A 49 16.77 -13.03 1.57
CA ARG A 49 15.51 -13.79 1.66
C ARG A 49 15.08 -14.27 0.25
N PRO A 50 14.83 -15.57 0.03
CA PRO A 50 14.27 -16.03 -1.23
C PRO A 50 12.77 -15.71 -1.31
N VAL A 51 12.27 -15.43 -2.52
CA VAL A 51 10.84 -15.32 -2.82
C VAL A 51 10.53 -16.32 -3.94
N VAL A 52 9.64 -17.27 -3.67
CA VAL A 52 9.26 -18.33 -4.62
C VAL A 52 7.80 -18.12 -5.02
N LEU A 53 7.57 -17.95 -6.32
CA LEU A 53 6.25 -17.73 -6.90
C LEU A 53 5.81 -19.01 -7.61
N THR A 54 4.57 -19.47 -7.36
CA THR A 54 3.96 -20.48 -8.23
C THR A 54 3.49 -19.83 -9.54
N PRO A 55 3.22 -20.60 -10.60
CA PRO A 55 2.62 -20.07 -11.83
C PRO A 55 1.28 -19.35 -11.60
N ALA A 56 0.54 -19.68 -10.53
CA ALA A 56 -0.71 -19.01 -10.16
C ALA A 56 -0.48 -17.65 -9.47
N ASP A 57 0.66 -17.46 -8.80
CA ASP A 57 1.04 -16.21 -8.11
C ASP A 57 1.74 -15.21 -9.03
N LEU A 58 2.23 -15.66 -10.19
CA LEU A 58 2.94 -14.80 -11.14
C LEU A 58 2.07 -13.62 -11.56
N ARG A 59 2.55 -12.42 -11.24
CA ARG A 59 1.97 -11.13 -11.63
C ARG A 59 3.08 -10.17 -12.07
N PRO A 60 2.80 -9.19 -12.93
CA PRO A 60 3.77 -8.17 -13.34
C PRO A 60 4.43 -7.42 -12.17
N ILE A 61 3.70 -7.21 -11.08
CA ILE A 61 4.18 -6.60 -9.84
C ILE A 61 3.98 -7.60 -8.70
N ILE A 62 4.98 -7.77 -7.84
CA ILE A 62 4.89 -8.57 -6.61
C ILE A 62 5.22 -7.71 -5.41
N VAL A 63 4.32 -7.66 -4.42
CA VAL A 63 4.54 -7.05 -3.10
C VAL A 63 4.96 -8.14 -2.11
N VAL A 64 5.96 -7.84 -1.28
CA VAL A 64 6.49 -8.73 -0.24
C VAL A 64 6.64 -7.95 1.07
N GLU A 65 6.28 -8.61 2.17
CA GLU A 65 6.40 -8.11 3.54
C GLU A 65 7.33 -9.02 4.35
N PHE A 66 8.23 -8.42 5.13
CA PHE A 66 9.17 -9.15 5.98
C PHE A 66 9.77 -8.26 7.09
N TYR A 67 10.30 -8.89 8.13
CA TYR A 67 11.11 -8.23 9.16
C TYR A 67 12.59 -8.24 8.76
N HIS A 68 13.21 -7.06 8.83
CA HIS A 68 14.54 -6.78 8.26
C HIS A 68 15.66 -6.70 9.31
N HIS A 69 15.36 -6.95 10.58
CA HIS A 69 16.33 -7.14 11.66
C HIS A 69 17.28 -5.95 11.88
N GLY A 70 16.80 -4.73 11.64
CA GLY A 70 17.59 -3.50 11.73
C GLY A 70 18.65 -3.32 10.63
N LEU A 71 18.73 -4.22 9.64
CA LEU A 71 19.75 -4.18 8.59
C LEU A 71 19.46 -3.18 7.45
N ILE A 72 18.18 -2.91 7.15
CA ILE A 72 17.79 -1.88 6.17
C ILE A 72 17.97 -0.50 6.79
N ASN A 73 18.61 0.42 6.07
CA ASN A 73 18.77 1.81 6.50
C ASN A 73 17.48 2.63 6.36
N ALA A 74 17.42 3.81 6.98
CA ALA A 74 16.20 4.62 7.04
C ALA A 74 15.68 5.03 5.65
N GLU A 75 16.57 5.16 4.66
CA GLU A 75 16.26 5.50 3.27
C GLU A 75 15.79 4.29 2.45
N GLY A 76 15.96 3.07 2.95
CA GLY A 76 15.71 1.83 2.21
C GLY A 76 16.67 1.59 1.04
N SER A 77 17.82 2.28 1.04
CA SER A 77 18.74 2.34 -0.10
C SER A 77 19.68 1.14 -0.20
N ASN A 78 19.85 0.37 0.88
CA ASN A 78 20.64 -0.86 0.92
C ASN A 78 19.78 -2.12 0.72
N VAL A 79 18.88 -2.09 -0.27
CA VAL A 79 17.99 -3.20 -0.65
C VAL A 79 18.05 -3.43 -2.15
N LEU A 80 18.07 -4.70 -2.56
CA LEU A 80 18.14 -5.12 -3.96
C LEU A 80 17.30 -6.38 -4.17
N VAL A 81 16.56 -6.49 -5.27
CA VAL A 81 15.92 -7.76 -5.68
C VAL A 81 16.53 -8.24 -6.99
N VAL A 82 16.87 -9.53 -7.05
CA VAL A 82 17.45 -10.17 -8.23
C VAL A 82 16.72 -11.44 -8.64
N CYS A 83 16.76 -11.76 -9.92
CA CYS A 83 16.36 -13.05 -10.46
C CYS A 83 17.38 -14.13 -10.05
N ARG A 84 16.95 -15.18 -9.34
CA ARG A 84 17.81 -16.29 -8.93
C ARG A 84 18.36 -17.03 -10.15
N GLY A 85 19.66 -17.34 -10.13
CA GLY A 85 20.37 -18.03 -11.21
C GLY A 85 20.97 -17.11 -12.28
N THR A 86 20.26 -16.04 -12.68
CA THR A 86 20.81 -15.05 -13.63
C THR A 86 21.45 -13.84 -12.95
N ASN A 87 21.15 -13.59 -11.67
CA ASN A 87 21.54 -12.41 -10.90
C ASN A 87 21.11 -11.06 -11.51
N LYS A 88 20.19 -11.09 -12.48
CA LYS A 88 19.61 -9.88 -13.08
C LYS A 88 18.85 -9.10 -12.02
N VAL A 89 19.23 -7.83 -11.80
CA VAL A 89 18.49 -6.91 -10.93
C VAL A 89 17.14 -6.57 -11.56
N VAL A 90 16.09 -6.50 -10.74
CA VAL A 90 14.75 -6.04 -11.16
C VAL A 90 14.40 -4.68 -10.53
N PRO A 91 13.56 -3.86 -11.18
CA PRO A 91 13.00 -2.66 -10.58
C PRO A 91 12.41 -2.99 -9.20
N THR A 92 12.88 -2.27 -8.18
CA THR A 92 12.50 -2.46 -6.78
C THR A 92 12.03 -1.12 -6.21
N ARG A 93 10.97 -1.13 -5.41
CA ARG A 93 10.48 0.02 -4.65
C ARG A 93 10.22 -0.38 -3.20
N ILE A 94 10.84 0.31 -2.27
CA ILE A 94 10.45 0.23 -0.85
C ILE A 94 9.11 0.94 -0.69
N LEU A 95 8.10 0.21 -0.24
CA LEU A 95 6.74 0.71 -0.02
C LEU A 95 6.55 1.23 1.41
N GLN A 96 7.12 0.57 2.41
CA GLN A 96 7.05 0.97 3.81
C GLN A 96 8.29 0.48 4.57
N LEU A 97 8.80 1.30 5.48
CA LEU A 97 9.77 0.91 6.51
C LEU A 97 9.19 1.29 7.88
N GLY A 98 9.25 0.36 8.82
CA GLY A 98 8.63 0.49 10.12
C GLY A 98 7.10 0.32 10.12
N PRO A 99 6.46 0.29 11.30
CA PRO A 99 7.08 0.45 12.63
C PRO A 99 8.02 -0.70 12.99
N GLY A 100 9.03 -0.42 13.81
CA GLY A 100 10.12 -1.37 14.09
C GLY A 100 10.95 -1.65 12.85
N ASP A 101 11.28 -2.91 12.61
CA ASP A 101 12.03 -3.40 11.46
C ASP A 101 11.14 -4.03 10.37
N PHE A 102 9.85 -3.68 10.33
CA PHE A 102 8.95 -4.06 9.24
C PHE A 102 9.40 -3.45 7.91
N CYS A 103 9.43 -4.24 6.84
CA CYS A 103 9.60 -3.78 5.47
C CYS A 103 8.47 -4.31 4.60
N ARG A 104 7.82 -3.42 3.84
CA ARG A 104 7.06 -3.76 2.63
C ARG A 104 7.84 -3.25 1.43
N LEU A 105 8.07 -4.10 0.43
CA LEU A 105 8.60 -3.69 -0.87
C LEU A 105 7.77 -4.27 -2.02
N ALA A 106 7.93 -3.68 -3.20
CA ALA A 106 7.42 -4.23 -4.45
C ALA A 106 8.56 -4.37 -5.46
N PHE A 107 8.46 -5.37 -6.34
CA PHE A 107 9.35 -5.54 -7.48
C PHE A 107 8.59 -5.91 -8.77
N GLU A 108 9.17 -5.59 -9.92
CA GLU A 108 8.68 -6.02 -11.23
C GLU A 108 9.20 -7.42 -11.58
N THR A 109 8.33 -8.32 -12.04
CA THR A 109 8.74 -9.67 -12.44
C THR A 109 9.38 -9.71 -13.82
N THR A 110 10.24 -10.70 -14.06
CA THR A 110 10.81 -11.00 -15.38
C THR A 110 10.15 -12.26 -15.94
N SER A 111 9.81 -12.24 -17.23
CA SER A 111 9.20 -13.39 -17.92
C SER A 111 10.04 -14.67 -17.74
N GLY A 112 9.37 -15.79 -17.42
CA GLY A 112 10.01 -17.08 -17.13
C GLY A 112 10.67 -17.21 -15.75
N GLN A 113 10.79 -16.13 -14.97
CA GLN A 113 11.42 -16.18 -13.64
C GLN A 113 10.39 -16.34 -12.52
N THR A 114 10.47 -17.46 -11.79
CA THR A 114 9.61 -17.79 -10.63
C THR A 114 10.30 -17.63 -9.28
N VAL A 115 11.64 -17.53 -9.22
CA VAL A 115 12.39 -17.42 -7.96
C VAL A 115 13.23 -16.15 -7.94
N TYR A 116 13.07 -15.34 -6.90
CA TYR A 116 13.77 -14.08 -6.68
C TYR A 116 14.52 -14.13 -5.35
N GLU A 117 15.52 -13.27 -5.21
CA GLU A 117 16.31 -13.13 -3.98
C GLU A 117 16.32 -11.65 -3.59
N ILE A 118 15.79 -11.34 -2.39
CA ILE A 118 15.85 -10.02 -1.76
C ILE A 118 17.15 -9.97 -0.96
N PHE A 119 18.10 -9.14 -1.39
CA PHE A 119 19.33 -8.83 -0.67
C PHE A 119 19.17 -7.53 0.11
N TYR A 120 19.66 -7.49 1.35
CA TYR A 120 19.60 -6.30 2.19
C TYR A 120 20.70 -6.23 3.26
N GLY A 121 20.92 -5.02 3.79
CA GLY A 121 22.00 -4.74 4.74
C GLY A 121 23.34 -4.40 4.09
N GLY A 122 24.25 -3.83 4.87
CA GLY A 122 25.50 -3.26 4.36
C GLY A 122 25.30 -1.91 3.70
N ASN A 123 26.22 -1.54 2.81
CA ASN A 123 26.15 -0.30 2.02
C ASN A 123 25.02 -0.37 0.96
N PRO A 124 24.64 0.75 0.34
CA PRO A 124 23.84 0.74 -0.89
C PRO A 124 24.56 0.01 -2.05
N PRO A 125 23.83 -0.56 -3.03
CA PRO A 125 24.41 -1.01 -4.30
C PRO A 125 24.92 0.19 -5.13
N ASP A 126 25.75 -0.06 -6.14
CA ASP A 126 26.28 0.99 -7.02
C ASP A 126 25.14 1.82 -7.66
N SER A 127 25.30 3.14 -7.74
CA SER A 127 24.27 4.04 -8.27
C SER A 127 23.84 3.64 -9.70
N GLY A 128 22.53 3.57 -9.95
CA GLY A 128 21.96 3.10 -11.22
C GLY A 128 21.85 1.57 -11.36
N SER A 129 22.30 0.78 -10.38
CA SER A 129 22.19 -0.70 -10.43
C SER A 129 20.75 -1.21 -10.36
N ILE A 130 19.85 -0.46 -9.72
CA ILE A 130 18.41 -0.76 -9.66
C ILE A 130 17.76 -0.14 -10.90
N PRO A 131 17.19 -0.93 -11.83
CA PRO A 131 16.53 -0.37 -13.00
C PRO A 131 15.31 0.48 -12.61
N ALA A 132 15.03 1.51 -13.41
CA ALA A 132 13.85 2.33 -13.22
C ALA A 132 12.56 1.50 -13.31
N TRP A 133 11.59 1.82 -12.46
CA TRP A 133 10.25 1.24 -12.49
C TRP A 133 9.49 1.70 -13.74
N THR A 134 8.91 0.75 -14.45
CA THR A 134 8.21 0.95 -15.73
C THR A 134 6.72 0.65 -15.68
N ASN A 135 6.29 -0.21 -14.75
CA ASN A 135 4.92 -0.68 -14.67
C ASN A 135 3.97 0.42 -14.17
N ARG A 136 2.80 0.50 -14.81
CA ARG A 136 1.75 1.52 -14.61
C ARG A 136 0.43 0.95 -14.10
N ASP A 137 0.32 -0.36 -14.01
CA ASP A 137 -0.85 -1.05 -13.45
C ASP A 137 -0.85 -0.94 -11.90
N GLY A 138 -2.04 -1.02 -11.32
CA GLY A 138 -2.29 -0.85 -9.88
C GLY A 138 -2.58 0.60 -9.46
N LEU A 139 -3.24 0.75 -8.31
CA LEU A 139 -3.44 2.03 -7.63
C LEU A 139 -2.59 2.05 -6.36
N LEU A 140 -1.58 2.92 -6.30
CA LEU A 140 -0.70 3.07 -5.15
C LEU A 140 -1.25 4.14 -4.20
N LEU A 141 -1.65 3.74 -2.99
CA LEU A 141 -1.89 4.65 -1.87
C LEU A 141 -0.56 4.90 -1.14
N GLU A 142 -0.21 6.16 -0.95
CA GLU A 142 0.92 6.62 -0.13
C GLU A 142 0.40 7.57 0.95
N THR A 143 0.81 7.37 2.21
CA THR A 143 0.55 8.32 3.30
C THR A 143 1.84 8.90 3.86
N ARG A 144 1.75 10.15 4.29
CA ARG A 144 2.85 10.96 4.83
C ARG A 144 2.39 11.67 6.09
N LYS A 145 3.34 12.03 6.97
CA LYS A 145 3.04 12.81 8.17
C LYS A 145 2.32 14.10 7.79
N TYR A 146 1.41 14.57 8.62
CA TYR A 146 0.80 15.87 8.40
C TYR A 146 1.86 16.97 8.40
N LYS A 147 1.65 17.97 7.54
CA LYS A 147 2.48 19.15 7.42
C LYS A 147 1.57 20.31 7.06
N ASP A 148 1.75 21.45 7.72
CA ASP A 148 0.86 22.60 7.55
C ASP A 148 0.72 23.01 6.08
N CYS A 149 -0.53 23.14 5.65
CA CYS A 149 -0.91 23.49 4.30
C CYS A 149 -2.23 24.28 4.33
N ASN A 150 -2.56 24.93 3.22
CA ASN A 150 -3.88 25.47 2.99
C ASN A 150 -4.78 24.37 2.38
N PRO A 151 -5.72 23.76 3.13
CA PRO A 151 -6.57 22.69 2.62
C PRO A 151 -7.57 23.17 1.55
N HIS A 152 -7.64 24.48 1.28
CA HIS A 152 -8.42 25.05 0.19
C HIS A 152 -7.67 25.17 -1.15
N GLN A 153 -6.38 24.79 -1.20
CA GLN A 153 -5.54 24.96 -2.39
C GLN A 153 -4.73 23.71 -2.71
N LEU A 154 -5.06 23.05 -3.82
CA LEU A 154 -4.38 21.84 -4.32
C LEU A 154 -2.85 21.97 -4.30
N GLU A 155 -2.28 23.06 -4.81
CA GLU A 155 -0.81 23.22 -4.87
C GLU A 155 -0.17 23.41 -3.48
N SER A 156 -0.91 23.93 -2.49
CA SER A 156 -0.43 23.94 -1.11
C SER A 156 -0.39 22.53 -0.52
N VAL A 157 -1.43 21.74 -0.75
CA VAL A 157 -1.51 20.33 -0.35
C VAL A 157 -0.43 19.49 -1.06
N ARG A 158 -0.26 19.66 -2.37
CA ARG A 158 0.78 18.99 -3.18
C ARG A 158 2.18 19.28 -2.63
N LYS A 159 2.49 20.56 -2.37
CA LYS A 159 3.78 20.98 -1.80
C LYS A 159 4.01 20.43 -0.38
N ALA A 160 2.98 20.41 0.46
CA ALA A 160 3.06 19.83 1.79
C ALA A 160 3.28 18.32 1.75
N PHE A 161 2.55 17.60 0.90
CA PHE A 161 2.73 16.17 0.67
C PHE A 161 4.15 15.87 0.20
N GLU A 162 4.60 16.47 -0.91
CA GLU A 162 5.91 16.13 -1.50
C GLU A 162 7.10 16.46 -0.60
N SER A 163 6.94 17.42 0.33
CA SER A 163 7.98 17.81 1.30
C SER A 163 7.76 17.26 2.72
N SER A 164 6.82 16.34 2.91
CA SER A 164 6.59 15.65 4.20
C SER A 164 7.25 14.27 4.25
N GLU A 165 7.55 13.81 5.46
CA GLU A 165 8.10 12.50 5.75
C GLU A 165 7.06 11.40 5.45
N ARG A 166 7.49 10.36 4.72
CA ARG A 166 6.65 9.24 4.32
C ARG A 166 6.42 8.28 5.49
N ILE A 167 5.16 7.86 5.67
CA ILE A 167 4.77 6.85 6.66
C ILE A 167 4.80 5.47 5.99
N GLY A 168 4.16 5.34 4.83
CA GLY A 168 4.09 4.09 4.10
C GLY A 168 3.31 4.21 2.81
N SER A 169 3.26 3.09 2.08
CA SER A 169 2.43 2.94 0.89
C SER A 169 2.08 1.47 0.66
N ASP A 170 1.05 1.24 -0.14
CA ASP A 170 0.70 -0.07 -0.67
C ASP A 170 -0.19 0.06 -1.92
N TYR A 171 -0.27 -1.01 -2.70
CA TYR A 171 -1.27 -1.13 -3.75
C TYR A 171 -2.62 -1.48 -3.13
N VAL A 172 -3.64 -0.72 -3.51
CA VAL A 172 -5.01 -0.80 -2.99
C VAL A 172 -6.00 -1.00 -4.13
N GLU A 173 -7.18 -1.53 -3.82
CA GLU A 173 -8.21 -1.83 -4.82
C GLU A 173 -8.83 -0.57 -5.43
N ASN A 174 -9.08 0.45 -4.60
CA ASN A 174 -9.76 1.69 -4.99
C ASN A 174 -9.50 2.80 -3.95
N VAL A 175 -10.03 3.99 -4.22
CA VAL A 175 -10.11 5.08 -3.24
C VAL A 175 -11.36 4.88 -2.38
N PHE A 176 -11.28 3.98 -1.39
CA PHE A 176 -12.34 3.77 -0.39
C PHE A 176 -11.77 3.41 0.99
N HIS A 177 -11.34 4.41 1.76
CA HIS A 177 -10.66 4.22 3.06
C HIS A 177 -11.23 5.14 4.14
N SER A 178 -11.18 4.71 5.41
CA SER A 178 -11.66 5.43 6.59
C SER A 178 -10.57 5.71 7.64
N GLY A 179 -9.31 5.82 7.20
CA GLY A 179 -8.14 5.99 8.09
C GLY A 179 -6.82 5.79 7.36
N ASN A 180 -5.70 5.94 8.07
CA ASN A 180 -4.36 5.67 7.56
C ASN A 180 -4.00 4.17 7.77
N PRO A 181 -3.92 3.34 6.71
CA PRO A 181 -3.64 1.91 6.87
C PRO A 181 -2.18 1.60 7.27
N PHE A 182 -1.29 2.60 7.31
CA PHE A 182 0.13 2.43 7.62
C PHE A 182 0.51 2.95 9.01
N SER A 183 -0.46 3.38 9.82
CA SER A 183 -0.25 3.83 11.20
C SER A 183 -1.38 3.35 12.10
N LEU A 184 -1.05 2.77 13.26
CA LEU A 184 -2.01 2.47 14.32
C LEU A 184 -2.47 3.72 15.08
N LYS A 185 -1.80 4.86 14.86
CA LYS A 185 -2.14 6.11 15.51
C LYS A 185 -3.17 6.89 14.71
N ARG A 186 -4.18 7.39 15.41
CA ARG A 186 -5.20 8.32 14.90
C ARG A 186 -4.68 9.77 14.95
N GLU A 187 -3.64 10.03 14.18
CA GLU A 187 -3.00 11.35 14.04
C GLU A 187 -3.31 11.95 12.65
N PRO A 188 -3.27 13.29 12.50
CA PRO A 188 -3.40 13.95 11.20
C PRO A 188 -2.39 13.41 10.18
N PHE A 189 -2.79 13.32 8.91
CA PHE A 189 -1.93 12.83 7.83
C PHE A 189 -2.29 13.42 6.46
N LEU A 190 -1.36 13.29 5.52
CA LEU A 190 -1.58 13.57 4.10
C LEU A 190 -1.58 12.24 3.33
N SER A 191 -2.46 12.09 2.35
CA SER A 191 -2.45 10.92 1.47
C SER A 191 -2.52 11.28 -0.01
N ARG A 192 -1.92 10.41 -0.83
CA ARG A 192 -2.04 10.42 -2.29
C ARG A 192 -2.35 9.02 -2.78
N TYR A 193 -3.39 8.87 -3.57
CA TYR A 193 -3.55 7.72 -4.46
C TYR A 193 -2.99 8.10 -5.83
N SER A 194 -2.23 7.22 -6.45
CA SER A 194 -1.59 7.47 -7.75
C SER A 194 -1.55 6.19 -8.59
N GLY A 195 -1.88 6.31 -9.87
CA GLY A 195 -1.95 5.18 -10.80
C GLY A 195 -2.42 5.63 -12.18
N TYR A 196 -2.94 4.69 -12.96
CA TYR A 196 -3.58 4.98 -14.24
C TYR A 196 -5.01 4.42 -14.26
N LEU A 197 -5.95 5.27 -14.66
CA LEU A 197 -7.34 4.89 -14.90
C LEU A 197 -7.47 4.41 -16.35
N HIS A 198 -7.80 3.13 -16.51
CA HIS A 198 -7.97 2.47 -17.80
C HIS A 198 -9.42 2.53 -18.26
N ILE A 199 -9.66 3.35 -19.29
CA ILE A 199 -10.96 3.56 -19.89
C ILE A 199 -11.11 2.64 -21.10
N SER A 200 -12.04 1.69 -21.01
CA SER A 200 -12.32 0.72 -22.09
C SER A 200 -13.22 1.30 -23.20
N GLN A 201 -14.11 2.23 -22.86
CA GLN A 201 -15.05 2.86 -23.80
C GLN A 201 -14.92 4.39 -23.69
N PRO A 202 -14.69 5.12 -24.80
CA PRO A 202 -14.66 6.58 -24.76
C PRO A 202 -16.07 7.11 -24.46
N GLY A 203 -16.18 8.16 -23.65
CA GLY A 203 -17.47 8.67 -23.22
C GLY A 203 -17.39 9.79 -22.19
N THR A 204 -18.55 10.30 -21.80
CA THR A 204 -18.67 11.19 -20.64
C THR A 204 -18.60 10.37 -19.36
N TYR A 205 -17.78 10.80 -18.42
CA TYR A 205 -17.66 10.21 -17.08
C TYR A 205 -17.93 11.29 -16.04
N GLY A 206 -18.89 11.05 -15.15
CA GLY A 206 -19.10 11.87 -13.97
C GLY A 206 -18.23 11.39 -12.82
N PHE A 207 -17.44 12.26 -12.19
CA PHE A 207 -16.64 11.97 -11.01
C PHE A 207 -17.22 12.65 -9.77
N PHE A 208 -16.96 12.02 -8.62
CA PHE A 208 -17.39 12.46 -7.29
C PHE A 208 -16.25 12.22 -6.30
N THR A 209 -16.21 13.04 -5.26
CA THR A 209 -15.42 12.79 -4.05
C THR A 209 -16.32 12.87 -2.82
N SER A 210 -16.02 12.07 -1.80
CA SER A 210 -16.51 12.26 -0.44
C SER A 210 -15.37 12.03 0.53
N SER A 211 -15.09 13.03 1.36
CA SER A 211 -13.89 13.02 2.19
C SER A 211 -14.05 13.77 3.50
N GLN A 212 -13.16 13.44 4.43
CA GLN A 212 -12.89 14.15 5.66
C GLN A 212 -11.38 14.10 5.88
N ASP A 213 -10.62 15.20 5.77
CA ASP A 213 -11.02 16.56 5.38
C ASP A 213 -10.89 16.74 3.85
N ALA A 214 -10.06 17.68 3.39
CA ALA A 214 -9.99 18.08 1.98
C ALA A 214 -9.62 16.94 1.03
N SER A 215 -10.18 16.98 -0.18
CA SER A 215 -9.79 16.09 -1.28
C SER A 215 -9.76 16.78 -2.65
N PHE A 216 -8.87 16.31 -3.52
CA PHE A 216 -8.67 16.77 -4.89
C PHE A 216 -8.41 15.57 -5.80
N LEU A 217 -9.32 15.30 -6.74
CA LEU A 217 -9.16 14.26 -7.76
C LEU A 217 -8.72 14.91 -9.08
N LEU A 218 -7.64 14.38 -9.65
CA LEU A 218 -7.07 14.81 -10.91
C LEU A 218 -7.07 13.66 -11.92
N ILE A 219 -7.39 13.99 -13.18
CA ILE A 219 -7.21 13.12 -14.34
C ILE A 219 -6.29 13.85 -15.33
N ASP A 220 -5.25 13.17 -15.81
CA ASP A 220 -4.21 13.74 -16.69
C ASP A 220 -3.56 15.03 -16.16
N GLY A 221 -3.50 15.17 -14.82
CA GLY A 221 -2.97 16.35 -14.13
C GLY A 221 -3.92 17.54 -14.04
N GLN A 222 -5.14 17.44 -14.57
CA GLN A 222 -6.19 18.46 -14.42
C GLN A 222 -7.10 18.09 -13.25
N GLU A 223 -7.43 19.05 -12.38
CA GLU A 223 -8.41 18.86 -11.31
C GLU A 223 -9.81 18.67 -11.92
N VAL A 224 -10.47 17.57 -11.57
CA VAL A 224 -11.80 17.19 -12.10
C VAL A 224 -12.87 17.42 -11.06
N VAL A 225 -12.65 16.96 -9.82
CA VAL A 225 -13.56 17.17 -8.70
C VAL A 225 -12.76 17.33 -7.41
N SER A 226 -13.18 18.26 -6.57
CA SER A 226 -12.56 18.53 -5.27
C SER A 226 -13.62 18.84 -4.23
N HIS A 227 -13.27 18.59 -2.97
CA HIS A 227 -13.98 19.08 -1.81
C HIS A 227 -12.91 19.73 -0.92
N PRO A 228 -12.65 21.04 -1.09
CA PRO A 228 -11.58 21.75 -0.38
C PRO A 228 -12.00 22.19 1.03
N GLY A 229 -11.04 22.22 1.97
CA GLY A 229 -11.22 22.73 3.33
C GLY A 229 -11.31 21.67 4.42
N VAL A 230 -11.74 22.07 5.61
CA VAL A 230 -11.94 21.21 6.79
C VAL A 230 -13.45 20.94 6.93
N HIS A 231 -13.87 19.68 6.82
CA HIS A 231 -15.28 19.28 6.74
C HIS A 231 -15.49 17.77 6.95
N GLY A 232 -16.71 17.39 7.31
CA GLY A 232 -17.16 15.99 7.27
C GLY A 232 -17.45 15.47 5.85
N PRO A 233 -17.71 14.16 5.71
CA PRO A 233 -18.04 13.53 4.42
C PRO A 233 -19.44 13.91 3.90
N HIS A 234 -19.63 13.79 2.59
CA HIS A 234 -20.98 13.74 2.00
C HIS A 234 -21.50 12.30 2.01
N HIS A 235 -22.61 12.07 2.71
CA HIS A 235 -23.27 10.75 2.76
C HIS A 235 -24.21 10.47 1.57
N GLN A 236 -24.43 11.45 0.69
CA GLN A 236 -25.40 11.38 -0.41
C GLN A 236 -24.87 12.13 -1.64
N ALA A 237 -25.11 11.57 -2.84
CA ALA A 237 -24.84 12.26 -4.10
C ALA A 237 -25.90 13.35 -4.34
N ARG A 238 -25.53 14.61 -4.08
CA ARG A 238 -26.40 15.78 -4.29
C ARG A 238 -26.10 16.46 -5.64
N PRO A 239 -27.09 17.15 -6.25
CA PRO A 239 -26.85 17.98 -7.43
C PRO A 239 -25.68 18.95 -7.22
N GLY A 240 -24.83 19.10 -8.24
CA GLY A 240 -23.66 19.97 -8.21
C GLY A 240 -22.35 19.32 -7.70
N LEU A 241 -22.42 18.18 -6.99
CA LEU A 241 -21.23 17.43 -6.57
C LEU A 241 -20.59 16.63 -7.71
N ARG A 242 -21.37 16.19 -8.70
CA ARG A 242 -20.85 15.51 -9.91
C ARG A 242 -20.09 16.51 -10.78
N LYS A 243 -18.91 16.12 -11.26
CA LYS A 243 -18.17 16.84 -12.32
C LYS A 243 -17.94 15.91 -13.51
N GLU A 244 -18.36 16.35 -14.69
CA GLU A 244 -18.35 15.53 -15.90
C GLU A 244 -17.18 15.93 -16.80
N ILE A 245 -16.46 14.93 -17.31
CA ILE A 245 -15.40 15.09 -18.30
C ILE A 245 -15.54 14.07 -19.42
N GLN A 246 -15.02 14.42 -20.60
CA GLN A 246 -14.92 13.51 -21.73
C GLN A 246 -13.60 12.74 -21.64
N LEU A 247 -13.68 11.41 -21.57
CA LEU A 247 -12.52 10.52 -21.64
C LEU A 247 -12.44 9.79 -22.97
N LYS A 248 -11.22 9.44 -23.38
CA LYS A 248 -10.93 8.60 -24.54
C LYS A 248 -10.71 7.17 -24.05
N ALA A 249 -10.73 6.19 -24.96
CA ALA A 249 -10.23 4.87 -24.61
C ALA A 249 -8.71 4.94 -24.40
N GLY A 250 -8.20 4.30 -23.35
CA GLY A 250 -6.77 4.30 -23.02
C GLY A 250 -6.49 4.44 -21.52
N ALA A 251 -5.23 4.74 -21.20
CA ALA A 251 -4.76 4.96 -19.84
C ALA A 251 -4.66 6.47 -19.57
N HIS A 252 -5.41 6.95 -18.58
CA HIS A 252 -5.37 8.32 -18.10
C HIS A 252 -4.64 8.39 -16.76
N LYS A 253 -3.80 9.39 -16.51
CA LYS A 253 -3.08 9.50 -15.22
C LYS A 253 -4.10 9.82 -14.12
N PHE A 254 -4.15 9.01 -13.07
CA PHE A 254 -5.06 9.20 -11.94
C PHE A 254 -4.28 9.66 -10.71
N GLU A 255 -4.70 10.76 -10.10
CA GLU A 255 -4.18 11.23 -8.80
C GLU A 255 -5.34 11.65 -7.90
N TYR A 256 -5.31 11.25 -6.64
CA TYR A 256 -6.24 11.75 -5.62
C TYR A 256 -5.43 12.19 -4.40
N TYR A 257 -5.39 13.49 -4.13
CA TYR A 257 -4.77 14.06 -2.94
C TYR A 257 -5.81 14.25 -1.84
N HIS A 258 -5.42 14.00 -0.60
CA HIS A 258 -6.28 14.19 0.56
C HIS A 258 -5.51 14.64 1.81
N VAL A 259 -6.20 15.40 2.66
CA VAL A 259 -5.72 15.92 3.95
C VAL A 259 -6.67 15.46 5.03
N ALA A 260 -6.16 14.89 6.12
CA ALA A 260 -6.89 14.74 7.37
C ALA A 260 -6.22 15.62 8.45
N VAL A 261 -6.98 16.54 9.04
CA VAL A 261 -6.52 17.45 10.10
C VAL A 261 -6.93 16.93 11.50
N GLY A 262 -7.83 15.95 11.55
CA GLY A 262 -8.32 15.30 12.79
C GLY A 262 -7.85 13.85 13.00
N ASP A 263 -8.53 13.17 13.93
CA ASP A 263 -8.31 11.77 14.33
C ASP A 263 -9.17 10.76 13.52
N SER A 264 -9.92 11.27 12.54
CA SER A 264 -10.83 10.54 11.67
C SER A 264 -10.60 11.02 10.24
N ALA A 265 -10.59 10.08 9.30
CA ALA A 265 -10.39 10.39 7.89
C ALA A 265 -11.35 9.58 7.03
N ILE A 266 -11.78 10.16 5.90
CA ILE A 266 -12.55 9.45 4.88
C ILE A 266 -11.98 9.84 3.52
N MET A 267 -11.74 8.84 2.67
CA MET A 267 -11.25 9.01 1.30
C MET A 267 -12.09 8.14 0.36
N VAL A 268 -13.02 8.76 -0.37
CA VAL A 268 -13.85 8.09 -1.37
C VAL A 268 -13.77 8.82 -2.70
N ALA A 269 -13.27 8.14 -3.74
CA ALA A 269 -13.48 8.54 -5.12
C ALA A 269 -14.49 7.60 -5.81
N ALA A 270 -15.48 8.20 -6.46
CA ALA A 270 -16.55 7.48 -7.12
C ALA A 270 -16.82 8.07 -8.50
N TRP A 271 -17.45 7.27 -9.38
CA TRP A 271 -17.74 7.67 -10.75
C TRP A 271 -19.12 7.20 -11.23
N GLU A 272 -19.55 7.74 -12.35
CA GLU A 272 -20.75 7.38 -13.08
C GLU A 272 -20.40 7.39 -14.58
N PRO A 273 -20.07 6.22 -15.17
CA PRO A 273 -19.87 6.08 -16.63
C PRO A 273 -21.19 6.34 -17.37
N SER A 274 -21.15 7.16 -18.43
CA SER A 274 -22.34 7.58 -19.17
C SER A 274 -23.43 8.18 -18.24
N PRO A 275 -23.13 9.28 -17.54
CA PRO A 275 -23.96 9.79 -16.45
C PRO A 275 -25.38 10.17 -16.88
N GLY A 276 -26.36 9.83 -16.04
CA GLY A 276 -27.76 10.18 -16.23
C GLY A 276 -28.08 11.62 -15.80
N PRO A 277 -29.37 12.01 -15.66
CA PRO A 277 -29.77 13.33 -15.17
C PRO A 277 -29.09 13.72 -13.84
N PRO A 278 -28.61 14.96 -13.65
CA PRO A 278 -27.86 15.37 -12.46
C PRO A 278 -28.63 15.25 -11.12
N ASP A 279 -29.96 15.28 -11.16
CA ASP A 279 -30.87 15.08 -10.03
C ASP A 279 -31.02 13.59 -9.63
N LYS A 280 -30.53 12.67 -10.46
CA LYS A 280 -30.64 11.21 -10.31
C LYS A 280 -29.28 10.53 -10.38
N ALA A 281 -28.23 11.22 -9.93
CA ALA A 281 -26.87 10.72 -9.82
C ALA A 281 -26.80 9.36 -9.08
N LYS A 282 -26.09 8.39 -9.67
CA LYS A 282 -25.88 7.05 -9.11
C LYS A 282 -24.40 6.67 -9.14
N PRO A 283 -23.55 7.34 -8.34
CA PRO A 283 -22.13 7.01 -8.29
C PRO A 283 -21.90 5.57 -7.79
N SER A 284 -20.98 4.86 -8.44
CA SER A 284 -20.34 3.66 -7.91
C SER A 284 -18.91 3.98 -7.50
N GLN A 285 -18.31 3.16 -6.64
CA GLN A 285 -16.84 3.13 -6.53
C GLN A 285 -16.23 2.92 -7.93
N ILE A 286 -15.05 3.50 -8.16
CA ILE A 286 -14.27 3.17 -9.35
C ILE A 286 -13.80 1.72 -9.18
N PRO A 287 -14.13 0.81 -10.11
CA PRO A 287 -13.88 -0.62 -9.93
C PRO A 287 -12.38 -0.93 -10.02
N PRO A 288 -11.84 -1.91 -9.26
CA PRO A 288 -10.40 -2.15 -9.19
C PRO A 288 -9.77 -2.56 -10.53
N GLU A 289 -10.55 -3.16 -11.41
CA GLU A 289 -10.14 -3.53 -12.78
C GLU A 289 -9.81 -2.29 -13.63
N ALA A 290 -10.43 -1.14 -13.34
CA ALA A 290 -10.10 0.13 -14.01
C ALA A 290 -8.71 0.66 -13.61
N PHE A 291 -8.15 0.20 -12.49
CA PHE A 291 -6.74 0.43 -12.13
C PHE A 291 -5.85 -0.80 -12.42
N ARG A 292 -6.40 -1.87 -12.98
CA ARG A 292 -5.72 -3.15 -13.23
C ARG A 292 -5.04 -3.74 -11.99
N VAL A 293 -5.65 -3.66 -10.82
CA VAL A 293 -5.03 -4.15 -9.57
C VAL A 293 -4.70 -5.64 -9.60
N GLN A 294 -5.37 -6.43 -10.46
CA GLN A 294 -5.05 -7.84 -10.69
C GLN A 294 -3.62 -8.09 -11.21
N SER A 295 -2.94 -7.07 -11.74
CA SER A 295 -1.51 -7.10 -12.11
C SER A 295 -0.56 -7.02 -10.90
N VAL A 296 -1.08 -6.84 -9.69
CA VAL A 296 -0.33 -6.83 -8.43
C VAL A 296 -0.61 -8.12 -7.66
N GLY A 297 0.43 -8.92 -7.45
CA GLY A 297 0.41 -10.10 -6.57
C GLY A 297 1.05 -9.80 -5.22
N ARG A 298 0.81 -10.68 -4.24
CA ARG A 298 1.53 -10.70 -2.96
C ARG A 298 2.23 -12.04 -2.80
N ALA A 299 3.43 -12.05 -2.23
CA ALA A 299 4.18 -13.27 -1.97
C ALA A 299 4.84 -13.21 -0.59
N ALA A 300 5.00 -14.36 0.05
CA ALA A 300 5.75 -14.48 1.29
C ALA A 300 7.26 -14.38 1.03
N ALA A 301 7.98 -13.66 1.88
CA ALA A 301 9.42 -13.81 1.97
C ALA A 301 9.74 -15.14 2.66
N GLY A 302 10.65 -15.91 2.07
CA GLY A 302 11.24 -17.08 2.72
C GLY A 302 12.17 -16.71 3.89
N PRO A 303 12.71 -17.73 4.58
CA PRO A 303 13.52 -17.53 5.77
C PRO A 303 14.77 -16.69 5.45
N VAL A 304 15.14 -15.84 6.41
CA VAL A 304 16.38 -15.06 6.33
C VAL A 304 17.62 -15.96 6.35
N GLN A 305 18.55 -15.68 5.46
CA GLN A 305 19.89 -16.23 5.41
C GLN A 305 20.86 -15.08 5.66
N LEU A 306 21.70 -15.19 6.70
CA LEU A 306 22.69 -14.18 7.04
C LEU A 306 24.08 -14.61 6.56
N ARG A 307 24.89 -13.65 6.12
CA ARG A 307 26.28 -13.91 5.71
C ARG A 307 27.12 -14.48 6.86
N ASP A 308 26.94 -13.90 8.05
CA ASP A 308 27.84 -14.12 9.20
C ASP A 308 27.26 -15.07 10.27
N ALA A 309 26.07 -15.65 10.05
CA ALA A 309 25.41 -16.54 11.00
C ALA A 309 24.69 -17.72 10.32
N LYS A 310 24.94 -18.94 10.81
CA LYS A 310 24.34 -20.19 10.27
C LYS A 310 22.90 -20.46 10.71
N LEU A 311 22.49 -19.89 11.84
CA LEU A 311 21.17 -20.04 12.43
C LEU A 311 20.72 -18.68 12.92
N PHE A 312 19.51 -18.29 12.55
CA PHE A 312 18.89 -17.05 13.00
C PHE A 312 17.39 -17.27 13.21
N PRO A 313 16.81 -16.87 14.36
CA PRO A 313 15.38 -17.02 14.62
C PRO A 313 14.57 -15.98 13.83
N ASP A 314 13.92 -16.41 12.75
CA ASP A 314 12.97 -15.59 12.00
C ASP A 314 11.58 -15.71 12.67
N ILE A 315 11.19 -14.67 13.43
CA ILE A 315 9.95 -14.67 14.21
C ILE A 315 8.87 -13.94 13.44
N GLN A 316 7.84 -14.68 13.02
CA GLN A 316 6.63 -14.11 12.45
C GLN A 316 5.51 -14.11 13.50
N PHE A 317 4.83 -12.97 13.61
CA PHE A 317 3.62 -12.81 14.43
C PHE A 317 2.52 -12.16 13.59
N THR A 318 1.27 -12.51 13.91
CA THR A 318 0.09 -11.85 13.32
C THR A 318 -0.78 -11.36 14.45
N ILE A 319 -1.06 -10.06 14.48
CA ILE A 319 -2.07 -9.50 15.37
C ILE A 319 -3.42 -9.73 14.71
N ARG A 320 -4.26 -10.56 15.33
CA ARG A 320 -5.68 -10.64 15.00
C ARG A 320 -6.47 -9.82 16.02
N ALA A 321 -7.24 -8.88 15.52
CA ALA A 321 -8.27 -8.20 16.27
C ALA A 321 -9.61 -8.53 15.60
N ASP A 322 -10.60 -8.94 16.39
CA ASP A 322 -11.98 -8.99 15.93
C ASP A 322 -12.47 -7.53 15.79
N VAL A 323 -13.15 -7.24 14.66
CA VAL A 323 -13.68 -5.90 14.31
C VAL A 323 -15.19 -5.90 14.47
#